data_AF-A0A7I8CA98-F1
#
_entry.id   AF-A0A7I8CA98-F1
#
_cell.length_a   1.000
_cell.length_b   1.000
_cell.length_c   1.000
_cell.angle_alpha   90.00
_cell.angle_beta   90.00
_cell.angle_gamma   90.00
#
_symmetry.space_group_name_H-M   'P 1'
#
loop_
_entity.id
_entity.type
_entity.pdbx_description
1 polymer ?
#
loop_
_entity_poly.entity_id
_entity_poly.type
_entity_poly.pdbx_seq_one_letter_code
_entity_poly.pdbx_strand_id
1 'polypeptide(L)'
;MNLRRLIYLSAKPSTEIRQYFEERDWDVKVVRSSKDAKKAADDAEAAGGLLDLAAGLPSHEIEALETGLSMPNVGWVAIVSPGQLGDATLRHLVRDYCSDYVTVPFIPKGWAELLDMHTEWLSYLDRHGKISYIRLPKAR
;
A
#
# COMPACT_ATOMS: atom_id res chain seq x y z
N MET A 1 -14.01 -9.29 17.48
CA MET A 1 -12.84 -8.42 17.28
C MET A 1 -12.80 -8.07 15.80
N ASN A 2 -12.87 -6.78 15.44
CA ASN A 2 -12.74 -6.36 14.06
C ASN A 2 -11.24 -6.38 13.71
N LEU A 3 -10.79 -7.41 12.98
CA LEU A 3 -9.39 -7.55 12.59
C LEU A 3 -9.10 -6.56 11.46
N ARG A 4 -8.08 -5.70 11.64
CA ARG A 4 -7.63 -4.76 10.61
C ARG A 4 -6.93 -5.54 9.50
N ARG A 5 -7.47 -5.55 8.28
CA ARG A 5 -6.91 -6.31 7.15
C ARG A 5 -5.89 -5.48 6.38
N LEU A 6 -4.71 -6.05 6.13
CA LEU A 6 -3.70 -5.49 5.23
C LEU A 6 -3.48 -6.43 4.04
N ILE A 7 -3.66 -5.94 2.82
CA ILE A 7 -3.32 -6.66 1.59
C ILE A 7 -1.93 -6.22 1.17
N TYR A 8 -0.95 -7.12 1.25
CA TYR A 8 0.42 -6.84 0.86
C TYR A 8 0.71 -7.48 -0.50
N LEU A 9 0.61 -6.68 -1.57
CA LEU A 9 0.89 -7.10 -2.94
C LEU A 9 2.38 -6.92 -3.24
N SER A 10 3.12 -8.01 -3.36
CA SER A 10 4.56 -7.97 -3.61
C SER A 10 5.06 -9.21 -4.36
N ALA A 11 5.94 -9.02 -5.34
CA ALA A 11 6.67 -10.13 -5.97
C ALA A 11 7.61 -10.84 -4.97
N LYS A 12 8.19 -10.07 -4.05
CA LYS A 12 9.21 -10.49 -3.08
C LYS A 12 8.88 -9.90 -1.71
N PRO A 13 7.89 -10.46 -0.99
CA PRO A 13 7.40 -9.88 0.25
C PRO A 13 8.49 -9.84 1.33
N SER A 14 8.67 -8.67 1.96
CA SER A 14 9.57 -8.51 3.11
C SER A 14 8.97 -9.16 4.36
N THR A 15 9.77 -9.99 5.03
CA THR A 15 9.40 -10.60 6.32
C THR A 15 9.29 -9.54 7.41
N GLU A 16 10.15 -8.51 7.36
CA GLU A 16 10.19 -7.41 8.33
C GLU A 16 8.92 -6.56 8.29
N ILE A 17 8.47 -6.18 7.09
CA ILE A 17 7.18 -5.47 6.91
C ILE A 17 6.04 -6.33 7.44
N ARG A 18 6.03 -7.62 7.07
CA ARG A 18 4.96 -8.54 7.49
C ARG A 18 4.88 -8.65 9.01
N GLN A 19 5.99 -8.94 9.67
CA GLN A 19 6.07 -9.07 11.13
C GLN A 19 5.67 -7.77 11.81
N TYR A 20 6.13 -6.62 11.30
CA TYR A 20 5.79 -5.31 11.84
C TYR A 20 4.28 -5.07 11.96
N PHE A 21 3.51 -5.45 10.94
CA PHE A 21 2.05 -5.32 10.93
C PHE A 21 1.37 -6.42 11.74
N GLU A 22 1.82 -7.68 11.65
CA GLU A 22 1.28 -8.80 12.44
C GLU A 22 1.42 -8.57 13.95
N GLU A 23 2.53 -8.00 14.42
CA GLU A 23 2.75 -7.61 15.82
C GLU A 23 1.82 -6.49 16.32
N ARG A 24 1.09 -5.83 15.41
CA ARG A 24 0.14 -4.73 15.68
C ARG A 24 -1.30 -5.13 15.37
N ASP A 25 -1.59 -6.42 15.47
CA ASP A 25 -2.92 -7.02 15.30
C ASP A 25 -3.53 -6.83 13.89
N TRP A 26 -2.69 -6.67 12.86
CA TRP A 26 -3.15 -6.73 11.46
C TRP A 26 -3.22 -8.16 10.95
N ASP A 27 -4.30 -8.48 10.24
CA ASP A 27 -4.40 -9.69 9.41
C ASP A 27 -3.76 -9.42 8.04
N VAL A 28 -2.48 -9.77 7.90
CA VAL A 28 -1.70 -9.53 6.68
C VAL A 28 -1.94 -10.63 5.65
N LYS A 29 -2.56 -10.27 4.53
CA LYS A 29 -2.75 -11.12 3.34
C LYS A 29 -1.69 -10.77 2.29
N VAL A 30 -0.63 -11.58 2.23
CA VAL A 30 0.39 -11.45 1.18
C VAL A 30 -0.15 -12.04 -0.12
N VAL A 31 -0.14 -11.23 -1.19
CA VAL A 31 -0.66 -11.59 -2.51
C VAL A 31 0.36 -11.24 -3.60
N ARG A 32 0.25 -11.86 -4.77
CA ARG A 32 1.19 -11.65 -5.89
C ARG A 32 0.53 -11.16 -7.17
N SER A 33 -0.79 -11.04 -7.18
CA SER A 33 -1.55 -10.62 -8.35
C SER A 33 -2.69 -9.69 -7.96
N SER A 34 -3.16 -8.88 -8.90
CA SER A 34 -4.35 -8.02 -8.70
C SER A 34 -5.60 -8.84 -8.39
N LYS A 35 -5.72 -10.05 -8.98
CA LYS A 35 -6.81 -11.00 -8.73
C LYS A 35 -6.83 -11.49 -7.29
N ASP A 36 -5.67 -11.86 -6.74
CA ASP A 36 -5.57 -12.32 -5.36
C ASP A 36 -5.80 -11.17 -4.37
N ALA A 37 -5.37 -9.96 -4.71
CA ALA A 37 -5.69 -8.74 -3.97
C ALA A 37 -7.21 -8.54 -3.88
N LYS A 38 -7.93 -8.69 -5.00
CA LYS A 38 -9.40 -8.61 -5.00
C LYS A 38 -10.04 -9.64 -4.09
N LYS A 39 -9.62 -10.90 -4.21
CA LYS A 39 -10.12 -11.98 -3.36
C LYS A 39 -9.86 -11.71 -1.87
N ALA A 40 -8.73 -11.10 -1.52
CA ALA A 40 -8.41 -10.73 -0.15
C ALA A 40 -9.29 -9.57 0.38
N ALA A 41 -9.82 -8.74 -0.52
CA ALA A 41 -10.68 -7.60 -0.20
C ALA A 41 -12.17 -7.95 -0.11
N ASP A 42 -12.65 -9.00 -0.78
CA ASP A 42 -14.08 -9.31 -0.96
C ASP A 42 -14.87 -9.41 0.37
N ASP A 43 -14.25 -9.89 1.44
CA ASP A 43 -14.87 -10.05 2.77
C ASP A 43 -14.40 -8.99 3.79
N ALA A 44 -13.86 -7.85 3.35
CA ALA A 44 -13.46 -6.75 4.23
C ALA A 44 -14.37 -5.54 4.02
N GLU A 45 -14.96 -5.03 5.11
CA GLU A 45 -15.65 -3.72 5.11
C GLU A 45 -14.68 -2.59 4.71
N ALA A 46 -13.43 -2.68 5.19
CA ALA A 46 -12.31 -1.85 4.77
C ALA A 46 -10.98 -2.60 4.93
N ALA A 47 -10.02 -2.34 4.04
CA ALA A 47 -8.67 -2.87 4.12
C ALA A 47 -7.61 -1.81 3.79
N GLY A 48 -6.42 -1.95 4.38
CA GLY A 48 -5.22 -1.28 3.91
C GLY A 48 -4.60 -2.08 2.76
N GLY A 49 -4.02 -1.38 1.79
CA GLY A 49 -3.28 -1.99 0.68
C GLY A 49 -1.83 -1.51 0.68
N LEU A 50 -0.88 -2.43 0.54
CA LEU A 50 0.54 -2.13 0.37
C LEU A 50 1.00 -2.70 -0.97
N LEU A 51 1.35 -1.83 -1.91
CA LEU A 51 1.76 -2.18 -3.27
C LEU A 51 3.28 -2.08 -3.40
N ASP A 52 3.97 -3.19 -3.49
CA ASP A 52 5.43 -3.24 -3.54
C ASP A 52 5.95 -3.24 -4.98
N LEU A 53 6.08 -2.04 -5.55
CA LEU A 53 6.68 -1.86 -6.88
C LEU A 53 8.21 -2.08 -6.81
N ALA A 54 8.84 -1.78 -5.67
CA ALA A 54 10.26 -1.97 -5.45
C ALA A 54 10.69 -3.45 -5.56
N ALA A 55 9.82 -4.38 -5.19
CA ALA A 55 10.04 -5.82 -5.33
C ALA A 55 10.14 -6.32 -6.79
N GLY A 56 9.77 -5.48 -7.78
CA GLY A 56 9.86 -5.78 -9.20
C GLY A 56 8.75 -6.70 -9.68
N LEU A 57 7.51 -6.18 -9.73
CA LEU A 57 6.39 -6.88 -10.36
C LEU A 57 6.65 -7.08 -11.87
N PRO A 58 6.23 -8.22 -12.44
CA PRO A 58 6.34 -8.45 -13.87
C PRO A 58 5.39 -7.52 -14.65
N SER A 59 5.74 -7.14 -15.88
CA SER A 59 4.99 -6.16 -16.69
C SER A 59 3.51 -6.51 -16.86
N HIS A 60 3.17 -7.78 -17.06
CA HIS A 60 1.77 -8.22 -17.19
C HIS A 60 0.95 -7.97 -15.92
N GLU A 61 1.56 -8.08 -14.74
CA GLU A 61 0.87 -7.74 -13.49
C GLU A 61 0.72 -6.22 -13.35
N ILE A 62 1.75 -5.44 -13.74
CA ILE A 62 1.68 -3.97 -13.73
C ILE A 62 0.50 -3.47 -14.59
N GLU A 63 0.32 -4.04 -15.78
CA GLU A 63 -0.82 -3.74 -16.67
C GLU A 63 -2.17 -4.14 -16.04
N ALA A 64 -2.20 -5.19 -15.22
CA ALA A 64 -3.40 -5.67 -14.54
C ALA A 64 -3.70 -4.95 -13.21
N LEU A 65 -2.79 -4.09 -12.71
CA LEU A 65 -2.94 -3.44 -11.41
C LEU A 65 -4.10 -2.46 -11.37
N GLU A 66 -4.39 -1.72 -12.44
CA GLU A 66 -5.45 -0.69 -12.44
C GLU A 66 -6.80 -1.24 -11.94
N THR A 67 -7.18 -2.44 -12.39
CA THR A 67 -8.42 -3.09 -11.96
C THR A 67 -8.37 -3.50 -10.49
N GLY A 68 -7.22 -3.95 -10.00
CA GLY A 68 -7.04 -4.31 -8.59
C GLY A 68 -6.96 -3.10 -7.66
N LEU A 69 -6.37 -2.00 -8.11
CA LEU A 69 -6.20 -0.81 -7.28
C LEU A 69 -7.47 0.06 -7.23
N SER A 70 -8.39 -0.11 -8.18
CA SER A 70 -9.68 0.60 -8.23
C SER A 70 -10.71 0.13 -7.19
N MET A 71 -10.36 -0.77 -6.28
CA MET A 71 -11.27 -1.28 -5.25
C MET A 71 -11.61 -0.20 -4.22
N PRO A 72 -12.90 0.17 -4.05
CA PRO A 72 -13.28 1.33 -3.23
C PRO A 72 -13.10 1.11 -1.73
N ASN A 73 -13.04 -0.15 -1.27
CA ASN A 73 -12.86 -0.52 0.12
C ASN A 73 -11.37 -0.71 0.51
N VAL A 74 -10.42 -0.41 -0.39
CA VAL A 74 -8.98 -0.57 -0.14
C VAL A 74 -8.23 0.76 -0.32
N GLY A 75 -7.55 1.22 0.73
CA GLY A 75 -6.65 2.37 0.65
C GLY A 75 -5.21 1.92 0.38
N TRP A 76 -4.68 2.21 -0.82
CA TRP A 76 -3.36 1.73 -1.25
C TRP A 76 -2.23 2.72 -0.92
N VAL A 77 -1.11 2.20 -0.42
CA VAL A 77 0.18 2.88 -0.32
C VAL A 77 1.21 2.10 -1.13
N ALA A 78 1.97 2.78 -1.98
CA ALA A 78 3.02 2.14 -2.79
C ALA A 78 4.39 2.15 -2.09
N ILE A 79 5.19 1.11 -2.31
CA ILE A 79 6.62 1.07 -2.00
C ILE A 79 7.37 1.13 -3.32
N VAL A 80 8.29 2.08 -3.46
CA VAL A 80 9.06 2.32 -4.68
C VAL A 80 10.55 2.40 -4.41
N SER A 81 11.38 2.10 -5.39
CA SER A 81 12.82 2.36 -5.38
C SER A 81 13.15 3.79 -5.83
N PRO A 82 14.31 4.34 -5.47
CA PRO A 82 14.72 5.67 -5.90
C PRO A 82 14.75 5.76 -7.43
N GLY A 83 14.15 6.81 -7.99
CA GLY A 83 14.05 6.99 -9.44
C GLY A 83 13.01 6.10 -10.14
N GLN A 84 12.37 5.15 -9.45
CA GLN A 84 11.39 4.26 -10.06
C GLN A 84 10.15 4.99 -10.59
N LEU A 85 9.76 6.11 -9.95
CA LEU A 85 8.70 7.00 -10.44
C LEU A 85 9.11 7.88 -11.65
N GLY A 86 10.34 7.73 -12.14
CA GLY A 86 10.74 8.24 -13.46
C GLY A 86 9.99 7.52 -14.59
N ASP A 87 9.66 6.24 -14.40
CA ASP A 87 8.80 5.48 -15.30
C ASP A 87 7.38 6.06 -15.33
N ALA A 88 6.88 6.36 -16.53
CA ALA A 88 5.58 7.01 -16.69
C ALA A 88 4.40 6.13 -16.28
N THR A 89 4.49 4.82 -16.52
CA THR A 89 3.47 3.84 -16.18
C THR A 89 3.37 3.68 -14.67
N LEU A 90 4.49 3.51 -13.98
CA LEU A 90 4.51 3.39 -12.52
C LEU A 90 4.08 4.69 -11.83
N ARG A 91 4.51 5.85 -12.37
CA ARG A 91 4.07 7.15 -11.87
C ARG A 91 2.56 7.36 -12.04
N HIS A 92 1.99 6.91 -13.15
CA HIS A 92 0.54 6.96 -13.37
C HIS A 92 -0.20 6.11 -12.35
N LEU A 93 0.22 4.86 -12.16
CA LEU A 93 -0.39 3.93 -11.20
C LEU A 93 -0.38 4.49 -9.77
N VAL A 94 0.78 4.96 -9.32
CA VAL A 94 0.92 5.51 -7.96
C VAL A 94 0.08 6.76 -7.79
N ARG A 95 0.13 7.71 -8.74
CA ARG A 95 -0.60 8.98 -8.62
C ARG A 95 -2.12 8.80 -8.64
N ASP A 96 -2.62 7.89 -9.47
CA ASP A 96 -4.05 7.83 -9.77
C ASP A 96 -4.78 6.79 -8.92
N TYR A 97 -4.06 5.82 -8.34
CA TYR A 97 -4.69 4.75 -7.54
C TYR A 97 -4.10 4.56 -6.13
N CYS A 98 -2.94 5.12 -5.82
CA CYS A 98 -2.39 5.07 -4.45
C CYS A 98 -2.66 6.38 -3.71
N SER A 99 -3.04 6.26 -2.44
CA SER A 99 -3.21 7.42 -1.55
C SER A 99 -1.86 8.03 -1.14
N ASP A 100 -0.79 7.23 -1.13
CA ASP A 100 0.57 7.68 -0.84
C ASP A 100 1.63 6.70 -1.38
N TYR A 101 2.91 7.04 -1.24
CA TYR A 101 4.04 6.14 -1.48
C TYR A 101 5.24 6.39 -0.56
N VAL A 102 6.04 5.34 -0.35
CA VAL A 102 7.30 5.38 0.40
C VAL A 102 8.45 4.89 -0.48
N THR A 103 9.65 5.43 -0.29
CA THR A 103 10.84 5.09 -1.09
C THR A 103 11.83 4.21 -0.30
N VAL A 104 12.32 3.10 -0.87
CA VAL A 104 13.39 2.24 -0.29
C VAL A 104 14.80 2.78 -0.59
N PRO A 105 15.86 2.41 0.16
CA PRO A 105 15.80 1.75 1.46
C PRO A 105 15.23 2.71 2.51
N PHE A 106 14.22 2.25 3.24
CA PHE A 106 13.81 2.92 4.47
C PHE A 106 14.65 2.34 5.61
N ILE A 107 15.39 3.18 6.32
CA ILE A 107 16.33 2.73 7.36
C ILE A 107 15.51 2.29 8.59
N PRO A 108 15.79 1.13 9.22
CA PRO A 108 15.07 0.70 10.42
C PRO A 108 15.21 1.62 11.66
N LYS A 109 16.04 2.65 11.63
CA LYS A 109 16.10 3.67 12.68
C LYS A 109 15.11 4.82 12.44
N GLY A 110 14.57 4.93 11.22
CA GLY A 110 13.53 5.88 10.83
C GLY A 110 12.11 5.42 11.13
N TRP A 111 11.92 4.20 11.66
CA TRP A 111 10.60 3.75 12.15
C TRP A 111 10.10 4.65 13.28
N ALA A 112 10.93 5.19 14.17
CA ALA A 112 10.42 6.00 15.29
C ALA A 112 9.73 7.31 14.82
N GLU A 113 10.35 8.06 13.91
CA GLU A 113 9.79 9.34 13.44
C GLU A 113 8.71 9.17 12.36
N LEU A 114 8.82 8.15 11.50
CA LEU A 114 7.82 7.85 10.47
C LEU A 114 6.59 7.14 11.09
N LEU A 115 6.75 6.38 12.18
CA LEU A 115 5.64 5.79 12.93
C LEU A 115 5.03 6.73 13.97
N ASP A 116 5.77 7.66 14.58
CA ASP A 116 5.14 8.74 15.34
C ASP A 116 4.25 9.59 14.42
N MET A 117 4.67 9.80 13.16
CA MET A 117 3.83 10.44 12.13
C MET A 117 2.68 9.54 11.62
N HIS A 118 2.79 8.20 11.76
CA HIS A 118 1.77 7.21 11.33
C HIS A 118 0.79 6.78 12.44
N THR A 119 1.12 6.98 13.72
CA THR A 119 0.32 6.55 14.88
C THR A 119 -0.96 7.39 14.99
N GLU A 120 -0.91 8.66 14.61
CA GLU A 120 -2.09 9.52 14.43
C GLU A 120 -2.90 9.17 13.17
N TRP A 121 -2.23 8.74 12.10
CA TRP A 121 -2.83 8.32 10.82
C TRP A 121 -3.70 7.06 10.92
N LEU A 122 -3.27 6.08 11.72
CA LEU A 122 -4.05 4.87 12.00
C LEU A 122 -5.23 5.12 12.93
N SER A 123 -5.18 6.19 13.73
CA SER A 123 -6.29 6.65 14.58
C SER A 123 -7.30 7.52 13.79
N TYR A 124 -6.95 7.95 12.58
CA TYR A 124 -7.74 8.78 11.68
C TYR A 124 -8.58 7.93 10.70
N LEU A 125 -8.02 6.82 10.20
CA LEU A 125 -8.74 5.80 9.44
C LEU A 125 -9.76 5.00 10.28
N ASP A 126 -9.56 4.96 11.60
CA ASP A 126 -10.44 4.34 12.61
C ASP A 126 -11.71 5.18 12.93
N ARG A 127 -11.75 6.46 12.53
CA ARG A 127 -12.83 7.41 12.93
C ARG A 127 -13.78 7.89 11.83
N HIS A 128 -13.38 8.02 10.56
CA HIS A 128 -14.17 8.82 9.61
C HIS A 128 -14.35 8.32 8.17
N GLY A 129 -13.95 7.09 7.81
CA GLY A 129 -14.42 6.45 6.57
C GLY A 129 -14.30 7.27 5.26
N LYS A 130 -13.34 8.19 5.15
CA LYS A 130 -13.08 8.98 3.94
C LYS A 130 -11.60 9.32 3.82
N ILE A 131 -11.01 8.88 2.71
CA ILE A 131 -9.61 9.12 2.31
C ILE A 131 -9.44 10.59 1.91
N SER A 132 -8.42 11.28 2.44
CA SER A 132 -7.87 12.52 1.89
C SER A 132 -6.47 12.84 2.44
N TYR A 133 -5.55 13.12 1.50
CA TYR A 133 -4.13 13.53 1.59
C TYR A 133 -3.12 12.42 1.90
N ILE A 134 -2.07 12.15 1.12
CA ILE A 134 -1.19 13.05 0.35
C ILE A 134 -1.60 13.18 -1.12
N ARG A 135 -2.09 14.37 -1.50
CA ARG A 135 -2.23 14.75 -2.89
C ARG A 135 -0.85 15.21 -3.37
N LEU A 136 -0.23 14.48 -4.30
CA LEU A 136 0.83 15.06 -5.14
C LEU A 136 0.33 16.41 -5.69
N PRO A 137 1.13 17.49 -5.69
CA PRO A 137 0.73 18.71 -6.37
C PRO A 137 0.42 18.34 -7.82
N LYS A 138 -0.81 18.58 -8.27
CA LYS A 138 -1.12 18.54 -9.71
C LYS A 138 -0.27 19.64 -10.34
N ALA A 139 0.84 19.25 -10.97
CA ALA A 139 1.54 20.15 -11.87
C ALA A 139 0.52 20.62 -12.92
N ARG A 140 0.36 21.94 -13.03
CA ARG A 140 -0.40 22.56 -14.11
C ARG A 140 0.26 22.25 -15.45
#